data_AF-A0A9D4LV27-F1
#
_entry.id   AF-A0A9D4LV27-F1
#
_cell.length_a   1.000
_cell.length_b   1.000
_cell.length_c   1.000
_cell.angle_alpha   90.00
_cell.angle_beta   90.00
_cell.angle_gamma   90.00
#
_symmetry.space_group_name_H-M   'P 1'
#
loop_
_entity.id
_entity.type
_entity.pdbx_description
1 polymer ?
#
loop_
_entity_poly.entity_id
_entity_poly.type
_entity_poly.pdbx_seq_one_letter_code
_entity_poly.pdbx_strand_id
1 'polypeptide(L)'
;MVQHERAGPSIPSTTHGHLHYDNVHALHYYCPNILSKWAARPRHWPPLEVAQRVVSLGAVLTPVGFKGSEYQHVEWRVCFNAGEMELISNLNDTQTKLYVLLKMIKNDVLHPRKKEVSSYTLKNIVLWMAENNPQASFHKKKYFAVVA
;
A
#
# COMPACT_ATOMS: atom_id res chain seq x y z
N MET A 1 -12.57 -27.54 -18.84
CA MET A 1 -12.51 -26.06 -18.77
C MET A 1 -11.31 -25.70 -17.92
N VAL A 2 -10.26 -25.14 -18.53
CA VAL A 2 -9.05 -24.76 -17.79
C VAL A 2 -9.36 -23.46 -17.05
N GLN A 3 -9.58 -23.55 -15.74
CA GLN A 3 -9.56 -22.35 -14.89
C GLN A 3 -8.15 -21.78 -14.95
N HIS A 4 -7.98 -20.61 -15.57
CA HIS A 4 -6.80 -19.79 -15.32
C HIS A 4 -6.81 -19.47 -13.82
N GLU A 5 -5.79 -19.91 -13.09
CA GLU A 5 -5.54 -19.49 -11.71
C GLU A 5 -5.51 -17.96 -11.68
N ARG A 6 -6.54 -17.34 -11.09
CA ARG A 6 -6.53 -15.90 -10.83
C ARG A 6 -5.49 -15.62 -9.74
N ALA A 7 -4.52 -14.77 -10.04
CA ALA A 7 -3.44 -14.42 -9.11
C ALA A 7 -3.84 -13.44 -7.99
N GLY A 8 -5.14 -13.14 -7.81
CA GLY A 8 -5.64 -12.20 -6.82
C GLY A 8 -7.15 -11.92 -6.92
N PRO A 9 -7.69 -10.97 -6.12
CA PRO A 9 -9.12 -10.66 -6.08
C PRO A 9 -9.59 -9.78 -7.25
N SER A 10 -8.71 -9.36 -8.15
CA SER A 10 -9.06 -8.45 -9.24
C SER A 10 -9.67 -9.17 -10.45
N ILE A 11 -10.56 -8.45 -11.12
CA ILE A 11 -11.10 -8.76 -12.43
C ILE A 11 -10.49 -7.75 -13.40
N PRO A 12 -9.47 -8.15 -14.18
CA PRO A 12 -8.81 -7.25 -15.11
C PRO A 12 -9.78 -6.86 -16.24
N SER A 13 -9.78 -5.59 -16.62
CA SER A 13 -10.51 -5.07 -17.78
C SER A 13 -9.65 -4.13 -18.60
N THR A 14 -9.83 -4.15 -19.92
CA THR A 14 -9.07 -3.31 -20.86
C THR A 14 -10.05 -2.49 -21.70
N THR A 15 -9.83 -1.18 -21.82
CA THR A 15 -10.62 -0.32 -22.72
C THR A 15 -10.00 -0.27 -24.11
N HIS A 16 -10.76 0.22 -25.10
CA HIS A 16 -10.35 0.32 -26.51
C HIS A 16 -9.04 1.13 -26.75
N GLY A 17 -8.49 1.80 -25.74
CA GLY A 17 -7.20 2.53 -25.77
C GLY A 17 -6.06 1.87 -24.99
N HIS A 18 -6.10 0.56 -24.74
CA HIS A 18 -5.07 -0.21 -24.02
C HIS A 18 -4.84 0.19 -22.55
N LEU A 19 -5.77 0.90 -21.92
CA LEU A 19 -5.70 1.16 -20.49
C LEU A 19 -6.20 -0.08 -19.72
N HIS A 20 -5.33 -0.62 -18.88
CA HIS A 20 -5.63 -1.78 -18.02
C HIS A 20 -6.12 -1.32 -16.65
N TYR A 21 -7.24 -1.89 -16.21
CA TYR A 21 -7.83 -1.66 -14.90
C TYR A 21 -7.95 -2.98 -14.14
N ASP A 22 -7.68 -2.92 -12.84
CA ASP A 22 -7.95 -4.01 -11.91
C ASP A 22 -9.21 -3.67 -11.09
N ASN A 23 -10.33 -4.33 -11.41
CA ASN A 23 -11.57 -4.14 -10.65
C ASN A 23 -11.59 -5.11 -9.48
N VAL A 24 -11.65 -4.61 -8.25
CA VAL A 24 -11.73 -5.44 -7.04
C VAL A 24 -13.07 -5.21 -6.37
N HIS A 25 -13.88 -6.26 -6.27
CA HIS A 25 -15.08 -6.21 -5.45
C HIS A 25 -14.70 -6.18 -3.98
N ALA A 26 -15.32 -5.27 -3.23
CA ALA A 26 -15.03 -5.11 -1.82
C ALA A 26 -16.30 -4.76 -1.04
N LEU A 27 -16.34 -5.19 0.22
CA LEU A 27 -17.41 -4.86 1.16
C LEU A 27 -16.88 -3.88 2.21
N HIS A 28 -17.67 -2.87 2.57
CA HIS A 28 -17.31 -1.99 3.68
C HIS A 28 -17.18 -2.79 4.98
N TYR A 29 -16.12 -2.53 5.74
CA TYR A 29 -15.82 -3.23 6.98
C TYR A 29 -15.60 -2.26 8.13
N TYR A 30 -16.52 -2.34 9.09
CA TYR A 30 -16.45 -1.55 10.30
C TYR A 30 -15.45 -2.17 11.29
N CYS A 31 -14.33 -1.49 11.52
CA CYS A 31 -13.23 -2.00 12.35
C CYS A 31 -12.65 -0.94 13.31
N PRO A 32 -13.46 -0.35 14.20
CA PRO A 32 -13.06 0.77 15.06
C PRO A 32 -11.84 0.43 15.91
N ASN A 33 -11.75 -0.80 16.43
CA ASN A 33 -10.63 -1.21 17.28
C ASN A 33 -9.28 -1.20 16.54
N ILE A 34 -9.25 -1.57 15.26
CA ILE A 34 -8.01 -1.54 14.45
C ILE A 34 -7.62 -0.09 14.19
N LEU A 35 -8.58 0.74 13.79
CA LEU A 35 -8.37 2.13 13.45
C LEU A 35 -7.98 2.97 14.67
N SER A 36 -8.60 2.76 15.82
CA SER A 36 -8.25 3.44 17.07
C SER A 36 -6.84 3.07 17.53
N LYS A 37 -6.45 1.79 17.46
CA LYS A 37 -5.07 1.37 17.73
C LYS A 37 -4.09 2.01 16.76
N TRP A 38 -4.42 2.04 15.46
CA TRP A 38 -3.60 2.70 14.46
C TRP A 38 -3.47 4.20 14.73
N ALA A 39 -4.53 4.88 15.17
CA ALA A 39 -4.58 6.33 15.46
C ALA A 39 -3.85 6.72 16.76
N ALA A 40 -3.74 5.81 17.72
CA ALA A 40 -3.05 6.04 18.98
C ALA A 40 -1.52 5.90 18.90
N ARG A 41 -0.96 5.40 17.78
CA ARG A 41 0.49 5.22 17.62
C ARG A 41 1.25 6.56 17.75
N PRO A 42 2.37 6.60 18.50
CA PRO A 42 3.22 7.79 18.56
C PRO A 42 3.85 8.03 17.18
N ARG A 43 3.73 9.26 16.66
CA ARG A 43 4.20 9.59 15.30
C ARG A 43 4.63 11.05 15.16
N HIS A 44 5.54 11.29 14.22
CA HIS A 44 5.87 12.65 13.75
C HIS A 44 5.06 13.04 12.50
N TRP A 45 4.55 12.03 11.79
CA TRP A 45 3.77 12.16 10.56
C TRP A 45 2.83 10.96 10.45
N PRO A 46 1.65 11.09 9.83
CA PRO A 46 1.10 12.33 9.27
C PRO A 46 0.58 13.28 10.36
N PRO A 47 0.24 14.54 10.01
CA PRO A 47 -0.48 15.44 10.92
C PRO A 47 -1.77 14.80 11.45
N LEU A 48 -2.21 15.24 12.63
CA LEU A 48 -3.38 14.67 13.30
C LEU A 48 -4.65 14.70 12.43
N GLU A 49 -4.87 15.79 11.68
CA GLU A 49 -6.01 15.92 10.76
C GLU A 49 -6.03 14.81 9.70
N VAL A 50 -4.88 14.56 9.07
CA VAL A 50 -4.73 13.49 8.06
C VAL A 50 -4.94 12.12 8.73
N ALA A 51 -4.42 11.92 9.94
CA ALA A 51 -4.66 10.68 10.68
C ALA A 51 -6.14 10.46 11.00
N GLN A 52 -6.87 11.50 11.42
CA GLN A 52 -8.31 11.43 11.66
C GLN A 52 -9.08 11.14 10.37
N ARG A 53 -8.67 11.74 9.25
CA ARG A 53 -9.25 11.45 7.94
C ARG A 53 -9.05 9.99 7.54
N VAL A 54 -7.85 9.44 7.71
CA VAL A 54 -7.56 8.01 7.49
C VAL A 54 -8.50 7.12 8.31
N VAL A 55 -8.73 7.46 9.58
CA VAL A 55 -9.67 6.72 10.44
C VAL A 55 -11.09 6.79 9.90
N SER A 56 -11.55 7.96 9.46
CA SER A 56 -12.91 8.13 8.93
C SER A 56 -13.17 7.37 7.62
N LEU A 57 -12.12 7.07 6.84
CA LEU A 57 -12.23 6.36 5.56
C LEU A 57 -12.51 4.86 5.75
N GLY A 58 -12.26 4.31 6.94
CA GLY A 58 -12.59 2.94 7.28
C GLY A 58 -11.74 1.88 6.56
N ALA A 59 -12.27 0.65 6.52
CA ALA A 59 -11.66 -0.47 5.83
C ALA A 59 -12.65 -1.14 4.88
N VAL A 60 -12.12 -1.99 4.00
CA VAL A 60 -12.90 -2.87 3.14
C VAL A 60 -12.41 -4.31 3.25
N LEU A 61 -13.29 -5.26 3.01
CA LEU A 61 -12.97 -6.68 2.87
C LEU A 61 -12.91 -7.04 1.39
N THR A 62 -11.85 -7.74 0.99
CA THR A 62 -11.68 -8.26 -0.37
C THR A 62 -11.64 -9.79 -0.35
N PRO A 63 -12.26 -10.48 -1.34
CA PRO A 63 -12.37 -11.94 -1.38
C PRO A 63 -11.05 -12.56 -1.87
N VAL A 64 -10.01 -12.48 -1.04
CA VAL A 64 -8.72 -13.12 -1.29
C VAL A 64 -8.23 -13.82 -0.03
N GLY A 65 -8.26 -15.15 -0.07
CA GLY A 65 -7.72 -15.98 0.99
C GLY A 65 -6.20 -16.03 1.00
N PHE A 66 -5.67 -16.57 2.10
CA PHE A 66 -4.27 -16.86 2.25
C PHE A 66 -3.89 -18.07 1.38
N LYS A 67 -2.84 -17.91 0.58
CA LYS A 67 -2.41 -18.95 -0.36
C LYS A 67 -1.97 -20.21 0.41
N GLY A 68 -2.62 -21.34 0.13
CA GLY A 68 -2.34 -22.62 0.78
C GLY A 68 -3.10 -22.86 2.09
N SER A 69 -4.02 -21.96 2.47
CA SER A 69 -4.95 -22.20 3.58
C SER A 69 -6.02 -23.23 3.18
N GLU A 70 -6.41 -24.10 4.12
CA GLU A 70 -7.57 -25.00 3.97
C GLU A 70 -8.85 -24.20 3.66
N TYR A 71 -8.96 -23.00 4.23
CA TYR A 71 -10.11 -22.12 4.11
C TYR A 71 -9.92 -20.99 3.10
N GLN A 72 -8.94 -21.10 2.19
CA GLN A 72 -8.59 -20.05 1.22
C GLN A 72 -9.80 -19.51 0.41
N HIS A 73 -10.82 -20.34 0.18
CA HIS A 73 -12.01 -19.99 -0.60
C HIS A 73 -13.08 -19.21 0.19
N VAL A 74 -13.02 -19.21 1.53
CA VAL A 74 -13.94 -18.46 2.41
C VAL A 74 -13.26 -17.33 3.18
N GLU A 75 -11.94 -17.26 3.12
CA GLU A 75 -11.16 -16.20 3.76
C GLU A 75 -11.27 -14.86 3.04
N TRP A 76 -11.26 -13.79 3.83
CA TRP A 76 -11.30 -12.41 3.37
C TRP A 76 -10.10 -11.64 3.88
N ARG A 77 -9.62 -10.67 3.09
CA ARG A 77 -8.55 -9.77 3.50
C ARG A 77 -9.11 -8.40 3.82
N VAL A 78 -8.77 -7.89 5.00
CA VAL A 78 -8.99 -6.49 5.38
C VAL A 78 -7.99 -5.61 4.64
N CYS A 79 -8.49 -4.58 3.97
CA CYS A 79 -7.71 -3.63 3.19
C CYS A 79 -8.08 -2.18 3.58
N PHE A 80 -7.11 -1.28 3.56
CA PHE A 80 -7.26 0.12 3.94
C PHE A 80 -6.98 1.06 2.76
N ASN A 81 -7.34 0.68 1.53
CA ASN A 81 -6.92 1.35 0.30
C ASN A 81 -7.17 2.86 0.29
N ALA A 82 -8.34 3.31 0.78
CA ALA A 82 -8.67 4.72 0.85
C ALA A 82 -7.75 5.48 1.81
N GLY A 83 -7.53 4.93 3.01
CA GLY A 83 -6.58 5.48 3.97
C GLY A 83 -5.13 5.47 3.46
N GLU A 84 -4.73 4.42 2.73
CA GLU A 84 -3.41 4.35 2.09
C GLU A 84 -3.25 5.41 1.01
N MET A 85 -4.28 5.69 0.21
CA MET A 85 -4.25 6.78 -0.78
C MET A 85 -4.11 8.14 -0.10
N GLU A 86 -4.86 8.37 0.99
CA GLU A 86 -4.78 9.60 1.78
C GLU A 86 -3.38 9.81 2.38
N LEU A 87 -2.73 8.75 2.86
CA LEU A 87 -1.36 8.84 3.36
C LEU A 87 -0.36 9.15 2.24
N ILE A 88 -0.51 8.49 1.07
CA ILE A 88 0.40 8.69 -0.06
C ILE A 88 0.28 10.09 -0.66
N SER A 89 -0.92 10.66 -0.73
CA SER A 89 -1.13 12.04 -1.20
C SER A 89 -0.55 13.09 -0.26
N ASN A 90 -0.30 12.74 1.00
CA ASN A 90 0.29 13.62 2.03
C ASN A 90 1.80 13.38 2.26
N LEU A 91 2.44 12.57 1.41
CA LEU A 91 3.91 12.47 1.39
C LEU A 91 4.51 13.77 0.85
N ASN A 92 5.62 14.20 1.46
CA ASN A 92 6.37 15.32 0.91
C ASN A 92 7.11 14.93 -0.39
N ASP A 93 7.59 15.94 -1.13
CA ASP A 93 8.33 15.75 -2.38
C ASP A 93 9.44 14.71 -2.28
N THR A 94 10.13 14.68 -1.16
CA THR A 94 11.28 13.79 -0.96
C THR A 94 10.85 12.35 -0.78
N GLN A 95 9.85 12.10 0.06
CA GLN A 95 9.30 10.77 0.26
C GLN A 95 8.65 10.24 -1.02
N THR A 96 7.97 11.09 -1.78
CA THR A 96 7.39 10.73 -3.08
C THR A 96 8.48 10.33 -4.08
N LYS A 97 9.57 11.10 -4.18
CA LYS A 97 10.72 10.73 -5.03
C LYS A 97 11.36 9.43 -4.61
N LEU A 98 11.55 9.22 -3.30
CA LEU A 98 12.05 7.94 -2.76
C LEU A 98 11.15 6.78 -3.19
N TYR A 99 9.82 6.93 -3.06
CA TYR A 99 8.88 5.89 -3.45
C TYR A 99 8.94 5.56 -4.94
N VAL A 100 9.04 6.59 -5.80
CA VAL A 100 9.19 6.41 -7.26
C VAL A 100 10.50 5.70 -7.58
N LEU A 101 11.62 6.12 -6.99
CA LEU A 101 12.93 5.47 -7.18
C LEU A 101 12.91 3.99 -6.75
N LEU A 102 12.30 3.70 -5.60
CA LEU A 102 12.14 2.31 -5.14
C LEU A 102 11.30 1.48 -6.13
N LYS A 103 10.25 2.06 -6.72
CA LYS A 103 9.46 1.36 -7.76
C LYS A 103 10.26 1.11 -9.02
N MET A 104 11.11 2.04 -9.44
CA MET A 104 12.02 1.87 -10.58
C MET A 104 13.03 0.76 -10.30
N ILE A 105 13.74 0.82 -9.17
CA ILE A 105 14.69 -0.24 -8.74
C ILE A 105 14.00 -1.60 -8.71
N LYS A 106 12.78 -1.66 -8.16
CA LYS A 106 12.01 -2.89 -8.12
C LYS A 106 11.69 -3.42 -9.51
N ASN A 107 11.26 -2.59 -10.45
CA ASN A 107 10.92 -3.05 -11.79
C ASN A 107 12.15 -3.39 -12.64
N ASP A 108 13.21 -2.60 -12.56
CA ASP A 108 14.35 -2.68 -13.48
C ASP A 108 15.47 -3.60 -12.95
N VAL A 109 15.63 -3.69 -11.62
CA VAL A 109 16.71 -4.44 -10.98
C VAL A 109 16.20 -5.70 -10.28
N LEU A 110 15.13 -5.58 -9.49
CA LEU A 110 14.66 -6.70 -8.65
C LEU A 110 13.75 -7.66 -9.42
N HIS A 111 12.79 -7.17 -10.19
CA HIS A 111 11.80 -8.01 -10.87
C HIS A 111 12.42 -9.05 -11.81
N PRO A 112 13.51 -8.76 -12.55
CA PRO A 112 14.21 -9.77 -13.34
C PRO A 112 14.86 -10.88 -12.51
N ARG A 113 15.14 -10.64 -11.22
CA ARG A 113 15.92 -11.53 -10.34
C ARG A 113 15.08 -12.23 -9.26
N LYS A 114 14.12 -11.52 -8.67
CA LYS A 114 13.25 -11.97 -7.56
C LYS A 114 11.90 -11.27 -7.64
N LYS A 115 10.82 -12.04 -7.86
CA LYS A 115 9.46 -11.51 -8.01
C LYS A 115 8.72 -11.24 -6.69
N GLU A 116 9.35 -11.50 -5.55
CA GLU A 116 8.69 -11.46 -4.24
C GLU A 116 8.45 -10.03 -3.71
N VAL A 117 9.24 -9.04 -4.14
CA VAL A 117 9.07 -7.65 -3.68
C VAL A 117 7.94 -6.99 -4.47
N SER A 118 6.83 -6.71 -3.79
CA SER A 118 5.66 -6.05 -4.37
C SER A 118 5.74 -4.52 -4.24
N SER A 119 4.98 -3.80 -5.07
CA SER A 119 4.83 -2.34 -4.90
C SER A 119 4.16 -2.01 -3.56
N TYR A 120 3.32 -2.91 -3.04
CA TYR A 120 2.69 -2.79 -1.73
C TYR A 120 3.73 -2.81 -0.59
N THR A 121 4.72 -3.71 -0.67
CA THR A 121 5.83 -3.79 0.28
C THR A 121 6.62 -2.48 0.32
N LEU A 122 6.98 -1.94 -0.85
CA LEU A 122 7.71 -0.67 -0.95
C LEU A 122 6.92 0.51 -0.39
N LYS A 123 5.62 0.56 -0.67
CA LYS A 123 4.71 1.57 -0.13
C LYS A 123 4.73 1.54 1.40
N ASN A 124 4.60 0.36 2.00
CA ASN A 124 4.62 0.21 3.46
C ASN A 124 5.97 0.62 4.06
N ILE A 125 7.08 0.31 3.39
CA ILE A 125 8.42 0.76 3.81
C ILE A 125 8.48 2.30 3.84
N VAL A 126 8.02 2.98 2.79
CA VAL A 126 8.05 4.45 2.72
C VAL A 126 7.14 5.07 3.78
N LEU A 127 5.92 4.56 3.96
CA LEU A 127 4.99 5.04 4.98
C LEU A 127 5.56 4.84 6.39
N TRP A 128 6.18 3.69 6.66
CA TRP A 128 6.85 3.43 7.93
C TRP A 128 8.04 4.39 8.15
N MET A 129 8.88 4.61 7.13
CA MET A 129 9.98 5.59 7.23
C MET A 129 9.45 7.00 7.51
N ALA A 130 8.38 7.42 6.82
CA ALA A 130 7.77 8.73 7.01
C ALA A 130 7.22 8.92 8.44
N GLU A 131 6.60 7.89 9.00
CA GLU A 131 6.06 7.90 10.37
C GLU A 131 7.16 7.99 11.45
N ASN A 132 8.26 7.25 11.25
CA ASN A 132 9.32 7.07 12.25
C ASN A 132 10.43 8.13 12.21
N ASN A 133 10.47 8.96 11.17
CA ASN A 133 11.51 9.99 11.01
C ASN A 133 10.91 11.40 11.05
N PRO A 134 11.61 12.37 11.67
CA PRO A 134 11.24 13.77 11.56
C PRO A 134 11.14 14.18 10.08
N GLN A 135 10.14 15.00 9.74
CA GLN A 135 9.96 15.45 8.35
C GLN A 135 11.17 16.21 7.82
N ALA A 136 11.91 16.92 8.70
CA ALA A 136 13.17 17.58 8.37
C ALA A 136 14.31 16.63 7.98
N SER A 137 14.20 15.32 8.24
CA SER A 137 15.19 14.34 7.77
C SER A 137 15.10 14.09 6.26
N PHE A 138 13.96 14.41 5.65
CA PHE A 138 13.65 14.17 4.24
C PHE A 138 14.05 15.36 3.34
N HIS A 139 15.34 15.75 3.35
CA HIS A 139 15.87 16.86 2.54
C HIS A 139 16.81 16.42 1.41
N LYS A 140 16.85 17.22 0.33
CA LYS A 140 17.56 16.91 -0.92
C LYS A 140 19.05 16.58 -0.80
N LYS A 141 19.73 17.04 0.26
CA LYS A 141 21.17 16.83 0.44
C LYS A 141 21.54 15.51 1.14
N LYS A 142 20.56 14.73 1.65
CA LYS A 142 20.82 13.49 2.41
C LYS A 142 20.54 12.18 1.64
N TYR A 143 20.04 12.22 0.40
CA TYR A 143 19.69 11.01 -0.35
C TYR A 143 20.86 10.04 -0.61
N PHE A 144 22.08 10.56 -0.66
CA PHE A 144 23.28 9.76 -0.95
C PHE A 144 23.88 9.08 0.29
N ALA A 145 23.38 9.35 1.49
CA ALA A 145 23.93 8.78 2.72
C ALA A 145 23.16 7.55 3.25
N VAL A 146 22.01 7.21 2.66
CA VAL A 146 21.18 6.07 3.10
C VAL A 146 21.33 4.86 2.16
N VAL A 147 22.17 4.97 1.13
CA VAL A 147 22.47 3.89 0.16
C VAL A 147 23.98 3.61 0.09
N ALA A 148 24.72 3.92 1.16
CA ALA A 148 26.13 3.60 1.30
C ALA A 148 26.35 2.73 2.54
#